data_AF-A0A067C0U2-F1
#
_entry.id   AF-A0A067C0U2-F1
#
_cell.length_a   1.000
_cell.length_b   1.000
_cell.length_c   1.000
_cell.angle_alpha   90.00
_cell.angle_beta   90.00
_cell.angle_gamma   90.00
#
_symmetry.space_group_name_H-M   'P 1'
#
loop_
_entity.id
_entity.type
_entity.pdbx_description
1 polymer ?
#
loop_
_entity_poly.entity_id
_entity_poly.type
_entity_poly.pdbx_seq_one_letter_code
_entity_poly.pdbx_strand_id
1 'polypeptide(L)'
;MKIFALASVLAPVYAKITSSALRAIEQDATFTAFVTFKGSPAAETESAAVTGRKQTLSEIVGDRKVKAFWITNAATVENVDRALADKIAKLDNVLKVDVVKTIKLSPVLKKDSTENSPIDNSRPTGIQWGVKTIGATDVWKTTKGEGIVVGSIDTGKKNLNEKFWYNFDDKSIQSQTKNTTCLDVYQDVQGKNQVRLYTCTGGSAQKWDFEPNSHSLRHLAVRNLCLESAHATPGAAPFVADCTGGVSQWFTKCEEAPAAKSYAISEFYSGVYANWASDTANELFTYDSAAKTLQAASNGQCLDAYRDGNKFGLHTYACDATNGNQKWIIDAGNHKIKHATHNNLCLDVDPTNPAHAAQVWECHNANTNQWIDAVKY
;
A
#
# COMPACT_ATOMS: atom_id res chain seq x y z
N MET A 1 32.61 1.13 -56.89
CA MET A 1 32.35 2.47 -56.31
C MET A 1 30.90 2.55 -55.88
N LYS A 2 30.60 2.22 -54.61
CA LYS A 2 29.30 2.52 -53.98
C LYS A 2 29.57 2.90 -52.54
N ILE A 3 29.42 4.20 -52.29
CA ILE A 3 29.52 4.89 -51.02
C ILE A 3 28.31 4.45 -50.19
N PHE A 4 28.55 3.79 -49.06
CA PHE A 4 27.52 3.66 -48.02
C PHE A 4 27.77 4.76 -47.00
N ALA A 5 26.83 5.70 -46.98
CA ALA A 5 26.79 6.83 -46.08
C ALA A 5 26.71 6.35 -44.62
N LEU A 6 27.58 6.88 -43.76
CA LEU A 6 27.39 6.81 -42.31
C LEU A 6 26.10 7.58 -41.97
N ALA A 7 25.05 6.86 -41.59
CA ALA A 7 23.95 7.44 -40.85
C ALA A 7 24.44 7.68 -39.41
N SER A 8 24.73 8.92 -39.08
CA SER A 8 24.98 9.35 -37.71
C SER A 8 23.68 9.16 -36.90
N VAL A 9 23.72 8.26 -35.94
CA VAL A 9 22.63 8.07 -34.97
C VAL A 9 22.61 9.31 -34.07
N LEU A 10 21.71 10.25 -34.37
CA LEU A 10 21.29 11.26 -33.39
C LEU A 10 20.57 10.52 -32.26
N ALA A 11 21.28 10.27 -31.16
CA ALA A 11 20.68 9.73 -29.95
C ALA A 11 19.49 10.62 -29.54
N PRO A 12 18.31 10.05 -29.23
CA PRO A 12 17.12 10.85 -29.08
C PRO A 12 17.19 11.63 -27.76
N VAL A 13 17.20 12.95 -27.87
CA VAL A 13 17.03 13.92 -26.77
C VAL A 13 15.74 13.66 -25.97
N TYR A 14 14.83 12.84 -26.49
CA TYR A 14 13.63 12.31 -25.82
C TYR A 14 13.91 11.43 -24.60
N ALA A 15 15.14 11.00 -24.31
CA ALA A 15 15.42 10.10 -23.19
C ALA A 15 15.25 10.74 -21.78
N LYS A 16 15.27 12.08 -21.67
CA LYS A 16 15.23 12.78 -20.37
C LYS A 16 13.88 13.40 -20.03
N ILE A 17 12.98 13.59 -20.99
CA ILE A 17 11.61 14.08 -20.76
C ILE A 17 10.72 12.87 -20.49
N THR A 18 10.01 12.89 -19.36
CA THR A 18 9.12 11.78 -19.01
C THR A 18 7.85 11.73 -19.84
N SER A 19 7.24 10.55 -19.92
CA SER A 19 5.89 10.37 -20.46
C SER A 19 4.85 11.24 -19.75
N SER A 20 4.97 11.44 -18.44
CA SER A 20 4.10 12.34 -17.67
C SER A 20 4.19 13.78 -18.13
N ALA A 21 5.41 14.27 -18.39
CA ALA A 21 5.64 15.62 -18.91
C ALA A 21 5.12 15.76 -20.35
N LEU A 22 5.34 14.74 -21.20
CA LEU A 22 4.78 14.72 -22.55
C LEU A 22 3.24 14.79 -22.53
N ARG A 23 2.61 14.02 -21.64
CA ARG A 23 1.15 14.02 -21.48
C ARG A 23 0.61 15.37 -20.97
N ALA A 24 1.30 16.02 -20.04
CA ALA A 24 0.90 17.35 -19.56
C ALA A 24 1.01 18.42 -20.66
N ILE A 25 2.05 18.35 -21.49
CA ILE A 25 2.19 19.23 -22.66
C ILE A 25 1.06 19.01 -23.67
N GLU A 26 0.64 17.76 -23.89
CA GLU A 26 -0.48 17.43 -24.78
C GLU A 26 -1.83 17.96 -24.25
N GLN A 27 -2.02 18.01 -22.93
CA GLN A 27 -3.26 18.45 -22.30
C GLN A 27 -3.38 19.97 -22.21
N ASP A 28 -2.35 20.66 -21.71
CA ASP A 28 -2.46 22.06 -21.27
C ASP A 28 -1.54 23.03 -22.06
N ALA A 29 -0.87 22.56 -23.13
CA ALA A 29 0.13 23.26 -23.95
C ALA A 29 1.40 23.72 -23.21
N THR A 30 1.30 24.02 -21.91
CA THR A 30 2.41 24.34 -21.01
C THR A 30 2.19 23.68 -19.65
N PHE A 31 3.28 23.45 -18.91
CA PHE A 31 3.22 22.86 -17.57
C PHE A 31 4.32 23.43 -16.66
N THR A 32 4.23 23.15 -15.37
CA THR A 32 5.35 23.39 -14.44
C THR A 32 6.33 22.22 -14.51
N ALA A 33 7.50 22.45 -15.12
CA ALA A 33 8.53 21.45 -15.26
C ALA A 33 9.31 21.29 -13.96
N PHE A 34 9.41 20.06 -13.46
CA PHE A 34 10.30 19.63 -12.40
C PHE A 34 11.60 19.07 -13.01
N VAL A 35 12.66 19.87 -12.98
CA VAL A 35 13.96 19.58 -13.58
C VAL A 35 14.88 18.99 -12.52
N THR A 36 15.31 17.75 -12.71
CA THR A 36 16.31 17.08 -11.87
C THR A 36 17.68 17.17 -12.52
N PHE A 37 18.68 17.60 -11.76
CA PHE A 37 20.07 17.70 -12.20
C PHE A 37 20.85 16.43 -11.85
N LYS A 38 21.89 16.14 -12.62
CA LYS A 38 22.90 15.11 -12.25
C LYS A 38 23.55 15.52 -10.94
N GLY A 39 23.90 14.54 -10.11
CA GLY A 39 24.52 14.78 -8.80
C GLY A 39 25.73 15.69 -8.94
N SER A 40 25.69 16.83 -8.25
CA SER A 40 26.83 17.75 -8.15
C SER A 40 27.73 17.29 -7.00
N PRO A 41 29.06 17.50 -7.07
CA PRO A 41 29.88 17.53 -5.87
C PRO A 41 29.21 18.45 -4.84
N ALA A 42 29.21 18.04 -3.57
CA ALA A 42 28.52 18.75 -2.50
C ALA A 42 28.84 20.25 -2.55
N ALA A 43 27.83 21.07 -2.85
CA ALA A 43 27.96 22.50 -2.69
C ALA A 43 28.21 22.77 -1.20
N GLU A 44 29.25 23.55 -0.88
CA GLU A 44 29.72 23.76 0.49
C GLU A 44 28.67 24.46 1.39
N THR A 45 27.61 25.05 0.79
CA THR A 45 26.49 25.67 1.51
C THR A 45 25.15 25.56 0.75
N GLU A 46 24.02 25.56 1.47
CA GLU A 46 22.65 25.51 0.90
C GLU A 46 22.38 26.64 -0.11
N SER A 47 22.87 27.86 0.20
CA SER A 47 22.69 29.06 -0.64
C SER A 47 23.41 28.95 -1.98
N ALA A 48 24.63 28.38 -1.99
CA ALA A 48 25.39 28.17 -3.21
C ALA A 48 24.72 27.14 -4.14
N ALA A 49 24.15 26.07 -3.57
CA ALA A 49 23.44 25.03 -4.31
C ALA A 49 22.18 25.57 -5.04
N VAL A 50 21.41 26.41 -4.34
CA VAL A 50 20.19 27.03 -4.89
C VAL A 50 20.54 28.04 -5.97
N THR A 51 21.58 28.84 -5.77
CA THR A 51 22.03 29.88 -6.71
C THR A 51 22.55 29.27 -8.01
N GLY A 52 23.42 28.26 -7.94
CA GLY A 52 23.98 27.61 -9.14
C GLY A 52 22.93 26.94 -10.03
N ARG A 53 21.88 26.35 -9.43
CA ARG A 53 20.76 25.73 -10.16
C ARG A 53 19.88 26.77 -10.86
N LYS A 54 19.62 27.90 -10.19
CA LYS A 54 18.89 29.03 -10.81
C LYS A 54 19.68 29.60 -11.99
N GLN A 55 20.99 29.78 -11.83
CA GLN A 55 21.86 30.31 -12.88
C GLN A 55 21.92 29.38 -14.11
N THR A 56 21.98 28.06 -13.89
CA THR A 56 21.96 27.07 -14.98
C THR A 56 20.70 27.19 -15.84
N LEU A 57 19.55 27.46 -15.22
CA LEU A 57 18.28 27.53 -15.93
C LEU A 57 17.97 28.93 -16.48
N SER A 58 18.46 30.00 -15.83
CA SER A 58 18.11 31.39 -16.16
C SER A 58 18.45 31.78 -17.60
N GLU A 59 19.51 31.20 -18.17
CA GLU A 59 19.92 31.47 -19.56
C GLU A 59 18.93 30.89 -20.61
N ILE A 60 18.17 29.86 -20.24
CA ILE A 60 17.29 29.12 -21.17
C ILE A 60 15.82 29.47 -20.96
N VAL A 61 15.41 29.73 -19.73
CA VAL A 61 13.99 29.86 -19.37
C VAL A 61 13.48 31.31 -19.44
N GLY A 62 14.36 32.29 -19.61
CA GLY A 62 14.02 33.72 -19.65
C GLY A 62 13.38 34.20 -18.35
N ASP A 63 12.35 35.03 -18.44
CA ASP A 63 11.64 35.63 -17.29
C ASP A 63 10.73 34.65 -16.52
N ARG A 64 10.75 33.35 -16.85
CA ARG A 64 9.93 32.35 -16.20
C ARG A 64 10.37 32.14 -14.75
N LYS A 65 9.40 31.91 -13.85
CA LYS A 65 9.69 31.69 -12.44
C LYS A 65 10.43 30.37 -12.23
N VAL A 66 11.63 30.46 -11.67
CA VAL A 66 12.45 29.31 -11.28
C VAL A 66 12.52 29.19 -9.76
N LYS A 67 12.08 28.04 -9.23
CA LYS A 67 12.23 27.69 -7.80
C LYS A 67 13.17 26.50 -7.66
N ALA A 68 14.40 26.75 -7.24
CA ALA A 68 15.37 25.71 -6.92
C ALA A 68 15.21 25.24 -5.48
N PHE A 69 15.41 23.94 -5.25
CA PHE A 69 15.30 23.31 -3.93
C PHE A 69 16.69 22.95 -3.43
N TRP A 70 16.94 23.09 -2.12
CA TRP A 70 18.22 22.73 -1.52
C TRP A 70 18.28 21.25 -1.14
N ILE A 71 17.17 20.70 -0.62
CA ILE A 71 17.03 19.30 -0.16
C ILE A 71 17.09 18.25 -1.27
N THR A 72 16.95 18.68 -2.52
CA THR A 72 17.03 17.81 -3.69
C THR A 72 17.80 18.52 -4.81
N ASN A 73 18.48 17.76 -5.67
CA ASN A 73 19.15 18.29 -6.86
C ASN A 73 18.13 18.62 -7.96
N ALA A 74 17.17 19.50 -7.66
CA ALA A 74 16.09 19.83 -8.60
C ALA A 74 15.65 21.30 -8.50
N ALA A 75 14.96 21.74 -9.54
CA ALA A 75 14.29 23.03 -9.61
C ALA A 75 12.99 22.91 -10.40
N THR A 76 12.01 23.77 -10.11
CA THR A 76 10.81 23.93 -10.94
C THR A 76 10.88 25.16 -11.82
N VAL A 77 10.35 25.05 -13.03
CA VAL A 77 10.20 26.14 -14.01
C VAL A 77 8.72 26.20 -14.41
N GLU A 78 8.08 27.35 -14.25
CA GLU A 78 6.68 27.55 -14.66
C GLU A 78 6.55 27.83 -16.16
N ASN A 79 5.38 27.53 -16.74
CA ASN A 79 4.99 27.82 -18.12
C ASN A 79 5.99 27.28 -19.17
N VAL A 80 6.35 26.00 -19.05
CA VAL A 80 7.26 25.30 -19.97
C VAL A 80 6.44 24.64 -21.08
N ASP A 81 6.70 25.04 -22.32
CA ASP A 81 6.19 24.39 -23.53
C ASP A 81 7.13 23.27 -24.02
N ARG A 82 6.73 22.54 -25.07
CA ARG A 82 7.53 21.44 -25.62
C ARG A 82 8.92 21.86 -26.10
N ALA A 83 9.02 22.97 -26.81
CA ALA A 83 10.28 23.44 -27.36
C ALA A 83 11.25 23.84 -26.25
N LEU A 84 10.75 24.42 -25.17
CA LEU A 84 11.54 24.76 -24.00
C LEU A 84 11.91 23.52 -23.18
N ALA A 85 11.00 22.55 -23.02
CA ALA A 85 11.31 21.27 -22.38
C ALA A 85 12.45 20.54 -23.10
N ASP A 86 12.43 20.54 -24.44
CA ASP A 86 13.50 19.97 -25.27
C ASP A 86 14.83 20.71 -25.07
N LYS A 87 14.82 22.04 -24.96
CA LYS A 87 16.03 22.84 -24.65
C LYS A 87 16.58 22.51 -23.28
N ILE A 88 15.73 22.41 -22.26
CA ILE A 88 16.14 22.05 -20.90
C ILE A 88 16.71 20.62 -20.87
N ALA A 89 16.10 19.66 -21.57
CA ALA A 89 16.57 18.28 -21.62
C ALA A 89 17.97 18.14 -22.29
N LYS A 90 18.30 19.03 -23.23
CA LYS A 90 19.63 19.04 -23.88
C LYS A 90 20.77 19.47 -22.96
N LEU A 91 20.49 20.12 -21.83
CA LEU A 91 21.53 20.46 -20.87
C LEU A 91 22.24 19.20 -20.34
N ASP A 92 23.57 19.21 -20.37
CA ASP A 92 24.39 18.06 -19.97
C ASP A 92 24.24 17.72 -18.48
N ASN A 93 24.02 18.74 -17.65
CA ASN A 93 23.80 18.59 -16.22
C ASN A 93 22.33 18.30 -15.85
N VAL A 94 21.39 18.27 -16.81
CA VAL A 94 20.02 17.83 -16.56
C VAL A 94 19.94 16.31 -16.71
N LEU A 95 19.42 15.67 -15.67
CA LEU A 95 19.16 14.23 -15.61
C LEU A 95 17.75 13.91 -16.12
N LYS A 96 16.75 14.72 -15.74
CA LYS A 96 15.34 14.41 -15.99
C LYS A 96 14.47 15.67 -15.99
N VAL A 97 13.46 15.72 -16.86
CA VAL A 97 12.39 16.73 -16.87
C VAL A 97 11.04 16.00 -16.68
N ASP A 98 10.35 16.30 -15.58
CA ASP A 98 9.08 15.68 -15.18
C ASP A 98 8.04 16.74 -14.82
N VAL A 99 6.79 16.34 -14.56
CA VAL A 99 5.76 17.22 -13.98
C VAL A 99 5.94 17.35 -12.47
N VAL A 100 5.47 18.45 -11.89
CA VAL A 100 5.30 18.54 -10.43
C VAL A 100 4.21 17.56 -10.00
N LYS A 101 4.59 16.52 -9.26
CA LYS A 101 3.64 15.56 -8.69
C LYS A 101 2.96 16.18 -7.48
N THR A 102 1.68 16.49 -7.62
CA THR A 102 0.85 16.98 -6.51
C THR A 102 0.26 15.79 -5.78
N ILE A 103 0.63 15.61 -4.51
CA ILE A 103 0.00 14.62 -3.63
C ILE A 103 -1.11 15.36 -2.89
N LYS A 104 -2.37 14.99 -3.16
CA LYS A 104 -3.51 15.51 -2.40
C LYS A 104 -3.50 14.85 -1.02
N LEU A 105 -3.12 15.61 -0.01
CA LEU A 105 -3.22 15.16 1.38
C LEU A 105 -4.69 15.13 1.79
N SER A 106 -5.07 14.14 2.59
CA SER A 106 -6.39 14.13 3.24
C SER A 106 -6.55 15.42 4.05
N PRO A 107 -7.77 15.99 4.13
CA PRO A 107 -8.03 17.13 4.99
C PRO A 107 -7.54 16.81 6.40
N VAL A 108 -6.81 17.74 7.02
CA VAL A 108 -6.48 17.62 8.44
C VAL A 108 -7.79 17.55 9.20
N LEU A 109 -8.03 16.43 9.89
CA LEU A 109 -9.16 16.30 10.80
C LEU A 109 -9.00 17.37 11.88
N LYS A 110 -9.74 18.47 11.75
CA LYS A 110 -9.87 19.43 12.83
C LYS A 110 -10.86 18.81 13.82
N LYS A 111 -10.34 18.31 14.94
CA LYS A 111 -11.19 17.89 16.07
C LYS A 111 -12.06 19.08 16.48
N ASP A 112 -13.36 18.84 16.62
CA ASP A 112 -14.30 19.84 17.13
C ASP A 112 -13.80 20.34 18.48
N SER A 113 -13.69 21.66 18.61
CA SER A 113 -13.00 22.34 19.69
C SER A 113 -13.79 22.26 20.99
N THR A 114 -13.64 21.17 21.74
CA THR A 114 -14.03 21.11 23.17
C THR A 114 -13.01 20.42 24.08
N GLU A 115 -11.86 19.98 23.56
CA GLU A 115 -10.69 19.68 24.39
C GLU A 115 -9.53 20.57 23.98
N ASN A 116 -9.28 21.57 24.84
CA ASN A 116 -8.31 22.63 24.67
C ASN A 116 -6.90 22.10 24.37
N SER A 117 -6.48 22.17 23.11
CA SER A 117 -5.08 22.55 22.85
C SER A 117 -5.00 24.05 23.19
N PRO A 118 -4.08 24.50 24.06
CA PRO A 118 -4.01 25.90 24.45
C PRO A 118 -3.91 26.81 23.22
N ILE A 119 -4.81 27.78 23.12
CA ILE A 119 -4.93 28.72 22.00
C ILE A 119 -3.71 29.67 21.95
N ASP A 120 -2.85 29.64 22.97
CA ASP A 120 -1.71 30.53 23.17
C ASP A 120 -0.34 29.88 22.83
N ASN A 121 -0.31 28.66 22.28
CA ASN A 121 0.93 27.89 22.10
C ASN A 121 1.71 27.64 23.41
N SER A 122 1.08 27.74 24.58
CA SER A 122 1.74 27.36 25.83
C SER A 122 2.01 25.86 25.80
N ARG A 123 3.29 25.53 26.00
CA ARG A 123 3.81 24.16 25.97
C ARG A 123 3.08 23.32 27.03
N PRO A 124 2.35 22.24 26.66
CA PRO A 124 1.67 21.42 27.66
C PRO A 124 2.71 20.78 28.58
N THR A 125 2.61 21.06 29.88
CA THR A 125 3.45 20.45 30.91
C THR A 125 2.97 19.03 31.15
N GLY A 126 3.59 18.04 30.48
CA GLY A 126 3.50 16.65 30.89
C GLY A 126 3.40 15.59 29.79
N ILE A 127 3.16 15.94 28.53
CA ILE A 127 3.09 14.92 27.47
C ILE A 127 4.45 14.75 26.80
N GLN A 128 5.32 13.95 27.42
CA GLN A 128 6.55 13.48 26.81
C GLN A 128 6.84 12.03 27.26
N TRP A 129 6.74 11.07 26.34
CA TRP A 129 7.07 9.67 26.60
C TRP A 129 8.43 9.34 25.98
N GLY A 130 9.32 8.67 26.73
CA GLY A 130 10.54 8.07 26.17
C GLY A 130 11.65 9.04 25.72
N VAL A 131 11.59 10.33 26.06
CA VAL A 131 12.55 11.38 25.60
C VAL A 131 14.01 11.00 25.82
N LYS A 132 14.32 10.40 26.97
CA LYS A 132 15.67 9.92 27.29
C LYS A 132 16.05 8.68 26.48
N THR A 133 15.09 7.84 26.12
CA THR A 133 15.27 6.59 25.37
C THR A 133 15.63 6.87 23.91
N ILE A 134 15.05 7.91 23.32
CA ILE A 134 15.35 8.34 21.95
C ILE A 134 16.54 9.31 21.86
N GLY A 135 17.25 9.58 22.97
CA GLY A 135 18.38 10.51 23.02
C GLY A 135 18.01 11.98 22.76
N ALA A 136 16.71 12.32 22.76
CA ALA A 136 16.26 13.68 22.43
C ALA A 136 16.79 14.72 23.41
N THR A 137 17.00 14.36 24.68
CA THR A 137 17.62 15.25 25.67
C THR A 137 19.05 15.65 25.33
N ASP A 138 19.79 14.81 24.59
CA ASP A 138 21.17 15.12 24.18
C ASP A 138 21.20 15.99 22.92
N VAL A 139 20.25 15.76 22.01
CA VAL A 139 20.05 16.60 20.80
C VAL A 139 19.53 17.99 21.17
N TRP A 140 18.68 18.10 22.19
CA TRP A 140 18.18 19.41 22.66
C TRP A 140 19.26 20.32 23.24
N LYS A 141 20.43 19.78 23.59
CA LYS A 141 21.60 20.57 23.99
C LYS A 141 22.21 21.32 22.81
N THR A 142 22.03 20.83 21.58
CA THR A 142 22.64 21.38 20.36
C THR A 142 21.64 22.07 19.44
N THR A 143 20.34 21.79 19.53
CA THR A 143 19.28 22.48 18.80
C THR A 143 17.96 22.53 19.59
N LYS A 144 17.23 23.65 19.51
CA LYS A 144 15.91 23.81 20.16
C LYS A 144 14.73 23.31 19.31
N GLY A 145 15.00 22.73 18.14
CA GLY A 145 13.98 22.14 17.27
C GLY A 145 13.18 23.11 16.41
N GLU A 146 13.55 24.40 16.36
CA GLU A 146 12.97 25.34 15.39
C GLU A 146 13.28 24.87 13.95
N GLY A 147 12.22 24.59 13.16
CA GLY A 147 12.33 24.19 11.75
C GLY A 147 12.46 22.69 11.47
N ILE A 148 12.41 21.82 12.49
CA ILE A 148 12.42 20.36 12.25
C ILE A 148 10.98 19.86 12.03
N VAL A 149 10.69 19.31 10.84
CA VAL A 149 9.45 18.58 10.54
C VAL A 149 9.78 17.08 10.47
N VAL A 150 9.34 16.31 11.46
CA VAL A 150 9.40 14.83 11.41
C VAL A 150 8.02 14.31 11.02
N GLY A 151 7.86 13.91 9.75
CA GLY A 151 6.60 13.38 9.23
C GLY A 151 6.45 11.86 9.36
N SER A 152 7.56 11.12 9.34
CA SER A 152 7.70 9.70 9.70
C SER A 152 9.14 9.27 9.40
N ILE A 153 9.72 8.41 10.23
CA ILE A 153 10.94 7.67 9.88
C ILE A 153 10.51 6.22 9.65
N ASP A 154 10.26 5.89 8.40
CA ASP A 154 10.30 4.51 7.92
C ASP A 154 11.31 4.45 6.77
N THR A 155 12.43 3.78 7.01
CA THR A 155 13.44 3.59 5.98
C THR A 155 13.08 2.38 5.13
N GLY A 156 12.11 2.56 4.23
CA GLY A 156 11.71 1.61 3.16
C GLY A 156 12.79 1.27 2.14
N LYS A 157 14.07 1.36 2.51
CA LYS A 157 15.21 0.80 1.78
C LYS A 157 15.89 -0.20 2.72
N LYS A 158 15.47 -1.48 2.60
CA LYS A 158 15.73 -2.62 3.51
C LYS A 158 14.80 -2.67 4.73
N ASN A 159 13.53 -2.99 4.47
CA ASN A 159 12.49 -3.29 5.48
C ASN A 159 12.72 -4.63 6.20
N LEU A 160 13.93 -4.82 6.76
CA LEU A 160 14.26 -6.05 7.49
C LEU A 160 13.55 -6.12 8.85
N ASN A 161 13.03 -4.97 9.35
CA ASN A 161 12.25 -4.82 10.59
C ASN A 161 10.88 -5.51 10.56
N GLU A 162 10.37 -5.85 9.37
CA GLU A 162 9.03 -6.44 9.19
C GLU A 162 9.08 -7.85 8.61
N LYS A 163 10.29 -8.40 8.46
CA LYS A 163 10.52 -9.67 7.79
C LYS A 163 11.00 -10.73 8.76
N PHE A 164 10.44 -11.92 8.61
CA PHE A 164 10.81 -13.10 9.35
C PHE A 164 11.13 -14.23 8.38
N TRP A 165 12.12 -15.03 8.75
CA TRP A 165 12.47 -16.25 8.04
C TRP A 165 11.86 -17.43 8.78
N TYR A 166 11.08 -18.24 8.06
CA TYR A 166 10.71 -19.54 8.57
C TYR A 166 11.76 -20.57 8.13
N ASN A 167 12.45 -21.15 9.09
CA ASN A 167 13.40 -22.24 8.86
C ASN A 167 12.65 -23.57 8.96
N PHE A 168 12.52 -24.27 7.84
CA PHE A 168 11.79 -25.55 7.75
C PHE A 168 12.49 -26.69 8.48
N ASP A 169 13.83 -26.70 8.50
CA ASP A 169 14.62 -27.76 9.13
C ASP A 169 14.61 -27.62 10.65
N ASP A 170 14.81 -26.39 11.13
CA ASP A 170 14.83 -26.09 12.57
C ASP A 170 13.43 -25.81 13.15
N LYS A 171 12.41 -25.73 12.29
CA LYS A 171 11.03 -25.37 12.65
C LYS A 171 10.99 -24.10 13.49
N SER A 172 11.71 -23.06 13.08
CA SER A 172 11.83 -21.81 13.84
C SER A 172 11.52 -20.59 12.97
N ILE A 173 10.98 -19.55 13.60
CA ILE A 173 10.71 -18.26 12.95
C ILE A 173 11.75 -17.27 13.45
N GLN A 174 12.68 -16.89 12.59
CA GLN A 174 13.82 -16.04 12.91
C GLN A 174 13.61 -14.61 12.41
N SER A 175 13.96 -13.61 13.22
CA SER A 175 13.90 -12.20 12.80
C SER A 175 14.96 -11.92 11.72
N GLN A 176 14.55 -11.31 10.60
CA GLN A 176 15.50 -10.87 9.58
C GLN A 176 16.31 -9.65 10.05
N THR A 177 15.73 -8.79 10.89
CA THR A 177 16.40 -7.60 11.44
C THR A 177 17.51 -7.97 12.41
N LYS A 178 17.27 -9.01 13.21
CA LYS A 178 18.20 -9.54 14.21
C LYS A 178 18.21 -11.06 14.10
N ASN A 179 19.02 -11.56 13.18
CA ASN A 179 19.16 -13.00 12.89
C ASN A 179 19.64 -13.87 14.07
N THR A 180 19.94 -13.28 15.23
CA THR A 180 20.23 -14.02 16.46
C THR A 180 18.99 -14.25 17.33
N THR A 181 17.83 -13.75 16.91
CA THR A 181 16.58 -13.83 17.67
C THR A 181 15.49 -14.59 16.92
N CYS A 182 14.74 -15.38 17.66
CA CYS A 182 13.71 -16.30 17.21
C CYS A 182 12.40 -15.99 17.96
N LEU A 183 11.27 -16.31 17.31
CA LEU A 183 9.94 -16.18 17.90
C LEU A 183 9.76 -17.25 18.98
N ASP A 184 9.52 -16.78 20.21
CA ASP A 184 9.60 -17.56 21.44
C ASP A 184 8.27 -17.43 22.20
N VAL A 185 7.67 -18.57 22.56
CA VAL A 185 6.49 -18.60 23.44
C VAL A 185 6.97 -18.68 24.88
N TYR A 186 6.47 -17.77 25.71
CA TYR A 186 6.73 -17.76 27.15
C TYR A 186 5.41 -17.55 27.91
N GLN A 187 5.42 -17.85 29.21
CA GLN A 187 4.29 -17.55 30.08
C GLN A 187 4.53 -16.24 30.83
N ASP A 188 3.53 -15.37 30.86
CA ASP A 188 3.57 -14.16 31.68
C ASP A 188 3.40 -14.48 33.17
N VAL A 189 3.39 -13.43 34.02
CA VAL A 189 3.24 -13.55 35.47
C VAL A 189 1.89 -14.17 35.89
N GLN A 190 0.91 -14.20 34.99
CA GLN A 190 -0.41 -14.81 35.20
C GLN A 190 -0.50 -16.22 34.61
N GLY A 191 0.60 -16.75 34.04
CA GLY A 191 0.65 -18.06 33.41
C GLY A 191 0.05 -18.11 32.00
N LYS A 192 -0.29 -16.95 31.40
CA LYS A 192 -0.82 -16.91 30.03
C LYS A 192 0.32 -16.99 29.02
N ASN A 193 0.10 -17.76 27.96
CA ASN A 193 1.04 -17.83 26.85
C ASN A 193 1.11 -16.49 26.13
N GLN A 194 2.33 -16.03 25.89
CA GLN A 194 2.66 -14.80 25.18
C GLN A 194 3.77 -15.11 24.18
N VAL A 195 3.94 -14.23 23.21
CA VAL A 195 5.01 -14.35 22.21
C VAL A 195 5.99 -13.18 22.33
N ARG A 196 7.27 -13.45 22.08
CA ARG A 196 8.34 -12.45 22.04
C ARG A 196 9.41 -12.84 21.04
N LEU A 197 10.33 -11.91 20.78
CA LEU A 197 11.63 -12.25 20.21
C LEU A 197 12.63 -12.52 21.33
N TYR A 198 13.25 -13.69 21.29
CA TYR A 198 14.29 -14.09 22.24
C TYR A 198 15.49 -14.66 21.51
N THR A 199 16.66 -14.73 22.16
CA THR A 199 17.85 -15.35 21.55
C THR A 199 17.50 -16.74 21.04
N CYS A 200 17.90 -17.07 19.82
CA CYS A 200 17.68 -18.40 19.25
C CYS A 200 18.45 -19.43 20.08
N THR A 201 17.73 -20.28 20.80
CA THR A 201 18.29 -21.34 21.67
C THR A 201 18.13 -22.72 21.05
N GLY A 202 17.24 -22.87 20.08
CA GLY A 202 16.82 -24.17 19.56
C GLY A 202 15.89 -24.95 20.52
N GLY A 203 15.49 -24.33 21.64
CA GLY A 203 14.59 -24.93 22.62
C GLY A 203 13.16 -25.11 22.11
N SER A 204 12.38 -25.93 22.81
CA SER A 204 11.00 -26.29 22.44
C SER A 204 10.04 -25.10 22.39
N ALA A 205 10.30 -24.03 23.14
CA ALA A 205 9.54 -22.77 23.15
C ALA A 205 9.64 -21.96 21.84
N GLN A 206 10.55 -22.33 20.94
CA GLN A 206 10.82 -21.62 19.68
C GLN A 206 10.42 -22.46 18.46
N LYS A 207 9.68 -23.55 18.68
CA LYS A 207 9.35 -24.53 17.65
C LYS A 207 7.95 -24.29 17.11
N TRP A 208 7.89 -24.02 15.81
CA TRP A 208 6.70 -23.66 15.06
C TRP A 208 6.58 -24.54 13.82
N ASP A 209 5.41 -25.13 13.60
CA ASP A 209 5.09 -25.86 12.39
C ASP A 209 4.12 -25.06 11.52
N PHE A 210 4.34 -25.11 10.21
CA PHE A 210 3.44 -24.51 9.24
C PHE A 210 2.51 -25.61 8.71
N GLU A 211 1.23 -25.53 9.02
CA GLU A 211 0.22 -26.48 8.54
C GLU A 211 -0.31 -26.02 7.16
N PRO A 212 0.05 -26.69 6.05
CA PRO A 212 -0.23 -26.20 4.70
C PRO A 212 -1.72 -26.15 4.36
N ASN A 213 -2.56 -26.99 4.97
CA ASN A 213 -4.00 -27.01 4.65
C ASN A 213 -4.76 -25.85 5.27
N SER A 214 -4.36 -25.43 6.47
CA SER A 214 -5.00 -24.34 7.21
C SER A 214 -4.18 -23.05 7.17
N HIS A 215 -2.99 -23.07 6.56
CA HIS A 215 -2.04 -21.97 6.53
C HIS A 215 -1.70 -21.40 7.93
N SER A 216 -1.79 -22.25 8.96
CA SER A 216 -1.57 -21.83 10.35
C SER A 216 -0.14 -22.10 10.80
N LEU A 217 0.41 -21.17 11.60
CA LEU A 217 1.68 -21.37 12.31
C LEU A 217 1.38 -21.87 13.73
N ARG A 218 1.64 -23.15 13.96
CA ARG A 218 1.30 -23.89 15.17
C ARG A 218 2.52 -24.06 16.06
N HIS A 219 2.38 -23.78 17.35
CA HIS A 219 3.45 -24.04 18.30
C HIS A 219 3.56 -25.55 18.57
N LEU A 220 4.77 -26.10 18.46
CA LEU A 220 5.00 -27.55 18.54
C LEU A 220 5.02 -28.08 19.98
N ALA A 221 5.32 -27.25 20.97
CA ALA A 221 5.41 -27.68 22.36
C ALA A 221 4.16 -27.37 23.21
N VAL A 222 3.26 -26.52 22.71
CA VAL A 222 2.00 -26.17 23.41
C VAL A 222 0.84 -26.58 22.52
N ARG A 223 -0.01 -27.46 23.04
CA ARG A 223 -1.15 -28.01 22.29
C ARG A 223 -2.13 -26.90 21.93
N ASN A 224 -2.63 -26.95 20.70
CA ASN A 224 -3.65 -26.05 20.17
C ASN A 224 -3.28 -24.55 20.17
N LEU A 225 -1.99 -24.20 20.23
CA LEU A 225 -1.57 -22.81 20.23
C LEU A 225 -1.12 -22.38 18.84
N CYS A 226 -1.74 -21.34 18.30
CA CYS A 226 -1.44 -20.76 17.00
C CYS A 226 -0.92 -19.33 17.15
N LEU A 227 -0.08 -18.90 16.21
CA LEU A 227 0.25 -17.49 16.03
C LEU A 227 -0.98 -16.76 15.46
N GLU A 228 -1.27 -15.59 15.98
CA GLU A 228 -2.39 -14.77 15.54
C GLU A 228 -1.94 -13.33 15.31
N SER A 229 -2.39 -12.76 14.19
CA SER A 229 -2.17 -11.36 13.87
C SER A 229 -3.15 -10.46 14.61
N ALA A 230 -2.67 -9.34 15.13
CA ALA A 230 -3.49 -8.29 15.69
C ALA A 230 -4.07 -7.38 14.59
N HIS A 231 -4.79 -7.98 13.64
CA HIS A 231 -5.28 -7.32 12.42
C HIS A 231 -6.09 -6.04 12.69
N ALA A 232 -6.87 -6.02 13.77
CA ALA A 232 -7.71 -4.89 14.15
C ALA A 232 -6.91 -3.64 14.61
N THR A 233 -5.61 -3.79 14.91
CA THR A 233 -4.76 -2.69 15.38
C THR A 233 -3.47 -2.65 14.56
N PRO A 234 -3.44 -1.87 13.46
CA PRO A 234 -2.24 -1.74 12.64
C PRO A 234 -1.00 -1.38 13.46
N GLY A 235 0.08 -2.14 13.29
CA GLY A 235 1.34 -1.97 14.03
C GLY A 235 1.38 -2.66 15.40
N ALA A 236 0.30 -3.28 15.87
CA ALA A 236 0.34 -4.14 17.05
C ALA A 236 1.12 -5.43 16.76
N ALA A 237 1.81 -5.93 17.79
CA ALA A 237 2.52 -7.20 17.71
C ALA A 237 1.53 -8.37 17.55
N PRO A 238 1.89 -9.43 16.81
CA PRO A 238 1.12 -10.67 16.85
C PRO A 238 1.14 -11.25 18.26
N PHE A 239 0.15 -12.09 18.55
CA PHE A 239 0.00 -12.79 19.82
C PHE A 239 -0.23 -14.27 19.57
N VAL A 240 -0.42 -15.05 20.64
CA VAL A 240 -0.77 -16.47 20.55
C VAL A 240 -2.15 -16.71 21.13
N ALA A 241 -2.90 -17.57 20.47
CA ALA A 241 -4.26 -17.93 20.87
C ALA A 241 -4.54 -19.39 20.51
N ASP A 242 -5.73 -19.88 20.90
CA ASP A 242 -6.20 -21.18 20.43
C ASP A 242 -6.32 -21.20 18.91
N CYS A 243 -5.91 -22.29 18.29
CA CYS A 243 -6.05 -22.46 16.84
C CYS A 243 -7.53 -22.51 16.45
N THR A 244 -8.01 -21.48 15.76
CA THR A 244 -9.40 -21.39 15.28
C THR A 244 -9.51 -21.64 13.78
N GLY A 245 -8.42 -21.41 13.03
CA GLY A 245 -8.44 -21.40 11.56
C GLY A 245 -8.96 -20.09 10.96
N GLY A 246 -9.23 -19.08 11.80
CA GLY A 246 -9.64 -17.76 11.32
C GLY A 246 -8.56 -17.09 10.47
N VAL A 247 -8.98 -16.13 9.65
CA VAL A 247 -8.09 -15.39 8.75
C VAL A 247 -6.98 -14.61 9.49
N SER A 248 -7.22 -14.20 10.74
CA SER A 248 -6.19 -13.62 11.61
C SER A 248 -5.02 -14.57 11.91
N GLN A 249 -5.20 -15.89 11.73
CA GLN A 249 -4.22 -16.95 11.93
C GLN A 249 -3.73 -17.58 10.61
N TRP A 250 -4.08 -16.98 9.46
CA TRP A 250 -3.70 -17.45 8.14
C TRP A 250 -2.40 -16.75 7.68
N PHE A 251 -1.37 -17.53 7.36
CA PHE A 251 -0.07 -17.03 6.92
C PHE A 251 0.35 -17.68 5.60
N THR A 252 1.03 -16.93 4.76
CA THR A 252 1.63 -17.45 3.53
C THR A 252 3.01 -16.85 3.30
N LYS A 253 3.74 -17.37 2.31
CA LYS A 253 5.05 -16.85 1.92
C LYS A 253 4.89 -15.44 1.37
N CYS A 254 5.85 -14.56 1.64
CA CYS A 254 5.81 -13.18 1.15
C CYS A 254 5.69 -13.04 -0.38
N GLU A 255 6.20 -14.02 -1.13
CA GLU A 255 6.13 -14.04 -2.61
C GLU A 255 4.76 -14.50 -3.14
N GLU A 256 4.04 -15.27 -2.32
CA GLU A 256 2.70 -15.78 -2.60
C GLU A 256 1.62 -14.89 -1.95
N ALA A 257 2.03 -13.99 -1.04
CA ALA A 257 1.16 -13.02 -0.41
C ALA A 257 0.71 -11.97 -1.45
N PRO A 258 -0.59 -11.74 -1.63
CA PRO A 258 -1.08 -10.62 -2.41
C PRO A 258 -0.45 -9.33 -1.87
N ALA A 259 0.05 -8.47 -2.76
CA ALA A 259 0.67 -7.20 -2.35
C ALA A 259 -0.25 -6.46 -1.35
N ALA A 260 0.27 -6.11 -0.18
CA ALA A 260 -0.47 -5.67 1.00
C ALA A 260 -1.41 -4.48 0.76
N LYS A 261 -2.62 -4.77 0.26
CA LYS A 261 -3.85 -3.95 0.21
C LYS A 261 -5.06 -4.85 -0.11
N SER A 262 -5.36 -5.85 0.72
CA SER A 262 -6.49 -6.73 0.43
C SER A 262 -7.79 -6.07 0.87
N TYR A 263 -8.49 -5.49 -0.11
CA TYR A 263 -9.90 -5.15 0.05
C TYR A 263 -10.70 -6.46 0.07
N ALA A 264 -11.60 -6.61 1.04
CA ALA A 264 -12.58 -7.69 1.08
C ALA A 264 -13.90 -7.19 0.50
N ILE A 265 -14.64 -8.12 -0.12
CA ILE A 265 -16.04 -7.87 -0.46
C ILE A 265 -16.83 -7.98 0.84
N SER A 266 -17.64 -6.98 1.14
CA SER A 266 -18.40 -6.86 2.38
C SER A 266 -19.85 -6.45 2.09
N GLU A 267 -20.79 -7.01 2.85
CA GLU A 267 -22.20 -6.64 2.82
C GLU A 267 -22.50 -5.51 3.81
N PHE A 268 -23.38 -4.57 3.43
CA PHE A 268 -23.94 -3.58 4.35
C PHE A 268 -25.31 -3.09 3.87
N TYR A 269 -26.37 -3.32 4.67
CA TYR A 269 -27.75 -2.91 4.35
C TYR A 269 -28.20 -3.32 2.95
N SER A 270 -27.95 -4.57 2.58
CA SER A 270 -28.16 -5.15 1.25
C SER A 270 -27.19 -4.68 0.17
N GLY A 271 -26.41 -3.62 0.38
CA GLY A 271 -25.35 -3.21 -0.52
C GLY A 271 -24.11 -4.12 -0.41
N VAL A 272 -23.27 -4.10 -1.45
CA VAL A 272 -22.02 -4.87 -1.52
C VAL A 272 -20.87 -3.91 -1.81
N TYR A 273 -19.78 -4.02 -1.04
CA TYR A 273 -18.71 -3.02 -1.01
C TYR A 273 -17.32 -3.65 -0.96
N ALA A 274 -16.34 -2.94 -1.50
CA ALA A 274 -14.91 -3.24 -1.45
C ALA A 274 -14.25 -2.44 -0.31
N ASN A 275 -14.21 -3.01 0.89
CA ASN A 275 -13.68 -2.34 2.08
C ASN A 275 -12.39 -3.01 2.54
N TRP A 276 -11.66 -2.36 3.44
CA TRP A 276 -10.58 -3.04 4.14
C TRP A 276 -11.13 -4.23 4.90
N ALA A 277 -10.47 -5.38 4.77
CA ALA A 277 -10.81 -6.57 5.55
C ALA A 277 -10.84 -6.22 7.05
N SER A 278 -11.93 -6.62 7.71
CA SER A 278 -12.28 -6.23 9.08
C SER A 278 -12.73 -7.41 9.94
N ASP A 279 -12.65 -8.64 9.42
CA ASP A 279 -12.96 -9.91 10.10
C ASP A 279 -14.40 -9.95 10.65
N THR A 280 -15.35 -9.50 9.83
CA THR A 280 -16.76 -9.48 10.20
C THR A 280 -17.57 -10.47 9.38
N ALA A 281 -18.74 -10.88 9.91
CA ALA A 281 -19.68 -11.71 9.17
C ALA A 281 -20.15 -11.08 7.84
N ASN A 282 -19.98 -9.76 7.70
CA ASN A 282 -20.29 -9.02 6.47
C ASN A 282 -19.35 -9.41 5.32
N GLU A 283 -18.15 -9.90 5.62
CA GLU A 283 -17.15 -10.32 4.62
C GLU A 283 -17.21 -11.81 4.29
N LEU A 284 -18.04 -12.57 5.02
CA LEU A 284 -18.17 -14.00 4.87
C LEU A 284 -19.34 -14.33 3.94
N PHE A 285 -19.05 -15.13 2.91
CA PHE A 285 -20.06 -15.65 1.98
C PHE A 285 -20.02 -17.17 1.96
N THR A 286 -21.16 -17.80 2.21
CA THR A 286 -21.33 -19.25 2.04
C THR A 286 -21.61 -19.52 0.58
N TYR A 287 -20.70 -20.24 -0.08
CA TYR A 287 -20.90 -20.68 -1.46
C TYR A 287 -21.50 -22.08 -1.51
N ASP A 288 -22.69 -22.19 -2.09
CA ASP A 288 -23.28 -23.49 -2.48
C ASP A 288 -22.94 -23.74 -3.95
N SER A 289 -22.05 -24.70 -4.23
CA SER A 289 -21.64 -25.04 -5.60
C SER A 289 -22.73 -25.72 -6.42
N ALA A 290 -23.68 -26.41 -5.78
CA ALA A 290 -24.79 -27.07 -6.46
C ALA A 290 -25.88 -26.06 -6.84
N ALA A 291 -26.27 -25.21 -5.89
CA ALA A 291 -27.24 -24.13 -6.12
C ALA A 291 -26.63 -22.92 -6.85
N LYS A 292 -25.30 -22.84 -6.89
CA LYS A 292 -24.48 -21.74 -7.43
C LYS A 292 -24.77 -20.40 -6.76
N THR A 293 -25.04 -20.39 -5.47
CA THR A 293 -25.42 -19.17 -4.72
C THR A 293 -24.31 -18.75 -3.77
N LEU A 294 -24.13 -17.43 -3.63
CA LEU A 294 -23.26 -16.82 -2.62
C LEU A 294 -24.17 -16.15 -1.57
N GLN A 295 -24.29 -16.76 -0.39
CA GLN A 295 -25.11 -16.23 0.70
C GLN A 295 -24.22 -15.45 1.68
N ALA A 296 -24.51 -14.16 1.89
CA ALA A 296 -23.84 -13.34 2.89
C ALA A 296 -24.19 -13.84 4.30
N ALA A 297 -23.17 -14.08 5.13
CA ALA A 297 -23.36 -14.60 6.48
C ALA A 297 -23.99 -13.55 7.42
N SER A 298 -23.78 -12.26 7.16
CA SER A 298 -24.30 -11.15 7.97
C SER A 298 -25.82 -11.06 7.98
N ASN A 299 -26.47 -11.23 6.83
CA ASN A 299 -27.90 -11.00 6.66
C ASN A 299 -28.66 -12.23 6.11
N GLY A 300 -27.96 -13.32 5.78
CA GLY A 300 -28.55 -14.55 5.24
C GLY A 300 -29.12 -14.41 3.83
N GLN A 301 -28.84 -13.32 3.13
CA GLN A 301 -29.32 -13.04 1.78
C GLN A 301 -28.29 -13.44 0.72
N CYS A 302 -28.75 -13.71 -0.49
CA CYS A 302 -27.94 -14.16 -1.60
C CYS A 302 -27.52 -12.99 -2.47
N LEU A 303 -26.29 -13.01 -2.97
CA LEU A 303 -25.78 -12.04 -3.95
C LEU A 303 -26.62 -12.11 -5.22
N ASP A 304 -27.21 -10.98 -5.63
CA ASP A 304 -28.17 -10.88 -6.72
C ASP A 304 -27.76 -9.78 -7.71
N ALA A 305 -27.60 -10.16 -8.97
CA ALA A 305 -27.39 -9.24 -10.08
C ALA A 305 -28.73 -8.85 -10.72
N TYR A 306 -29.43 -7.90 -10.09
CA TYR A 306 -30.78 -7.51 -10.48
C TYR A 306 -30.80 -6.53 -11.66
N ARG A 307 -31.95 -6.43 -12.33
CA ARG A 307 -32.14 -5.49 -13.43
C ARG A 307 -32.36 -4.07 -12.89
N ASP A 308 -31.48 -3.14 -13.24
CA ASP A 308 -31.60 -1.71 -12.95
C ASP A 308 -31.75 -0.93 -14.27
N GLY A 309 -32.98 -0.89 -14.78
CA GLY A 309 -33.29 -0.37 -16.11
C GLY A 309 -32.57 -1.13 -17.23
N ASN A 310 -31.68 -0.44 -17.94
CA ASN A 310 -30.91 -1.01 -19.06
C ASN A 310 -29.59 -1.67 -18.64
N LYS A 311 -29.24 -1.60 -17.35
CA LYS A 311 -28.01 -2.20 -16.78
C LYS A 311 -28.35 -3.19 -15.67
N PHE A 312 -27.34 -3.85 -15.15
CA PHE A 312 -27.44 -4.67 -13.95
C PHE A 312 -26.97 -3.89 -12.73
N GLY A 313 -27.71 -4.01 -11.63
CA GLY A 313 -27.27 -3.61 -10.30
C GLY A 313 -26.72 -4.80 -9.53
N LEU A 314 -26.13 -4.54 -8.37
CA LEU A 314 -25.63 -5.56 -7.47
C LEU A 314 -26.11 -5.26 -6.06
N HIS A 315 -26.71 -6.24 -5.41
CA HIS A 315 -27.09 -6.19 -3.99
C HIS A 315 -27.14 -7.61 -3.43
N THR A 316 -27.45 -7.76 -2.14
CA THR A 316 -27.98 -9.00 -1.61
C THR A 316 -29.51 -8.95 -1.56
N TYR A 317 -30.14 -10.10 -1.75
CA TYR A 317 -31.58 -10.24 -1.75
C TYR A 317 -32.00 -11.60 -1.18
N ALA A 318 -33.26 -11.76 -0.77
CA ALA A 318 -33.75 -13.02 -0.24
C ALA A 318 -33.38 -14.20 -1.16
N CYS A 319 -32.77 -15.23 -0.57
CA CYS A 319 -32.29 -16.38 -1.33
C CYS A 319 -33.46 -17.15 -1.96
N ASP A 320 -33.39 -17.34 -3.27
CA ASP A 320 -34.35 -18.12 -4.04
C ASP A 320 -33.60 -19.05 -4.99
N ALA A 321 -33.79 -20.35 -4.80
CA ALA A 321 -33.14 -21.38 -5.61
C ALA A 321 -33.52 -21.29 -7.10
N THR A 322 -34.67 -20.72 -7.43
CA THR A 322 -35.18 -20.55 -8.80
C THR A 322 -34.77 -19.23 -9.44
N ASN A 323 -34.28 -18.27 -8.66
CA ASN A 323 -33.88 -16.97 -9.17
C ASN A 323 -32.55 -17.05 -9.95
N GLY A 324 -32.62 -16.82 -11.26
CA GLY A 324 -31.46 -16.83 -12.15
C GLY A 324 -30.44 -15.72 -11.88
N ASN A 325 -30.83 -14.61 -11.25
CA ASN A 325 -29.94 -13.48 -10.94
C ASN A 325 -29.01 -13.77 -9.75
N GLN A 326 -29.24 -14.86 -9.02
CA GLN A 326 -28.46 -15.24 -7.84
C GLN A 326 -27.44 -16.33 -8.11
N LYS A 327 -27.15 -16.60 -9.39
CA LYS A 327 -26.33 -17.73 -9.82
C LYS A 327 -24.94 -17.27 -10.20
N TRP A 328 -23.94 -17.75 -9.47
CA TRP A 328 -22.53 -17.36 -9.58
C TRP A 328 -21.60 -18.58 -9.70
N ILE A 329 -20.58 -18.43 -10.53
CA ILE A 329 -19.52 -19.41 -10.76
C ILE A 329 -18.22 -18.80 -10.25
N ILE A 330 -17.58 -19.49 -9.30
CA ILE A 330 -16.22 -19.16 -8.86
C ILE A 330 -15.25 -19.85 -9.82
N ASP A 331 -14.65 -19.06 -10.70
CA ASP A 331 -13.59 -19.50 -11.62
C ASP A 331 -12.22 -19.15 -11.01
N ALA A 332 -11.81 -19.97 -10.04
CA ALA A 332 -10.57 -19.78 -9.29
C ALA A 332 -9.34 -19.79 -10.21
N GLY A 333 -9.34 -20.58 -11.29
CA GLY A 333 -8.21 -20.66 -12.22
C GLY A 333 -7.97 -19.36 -13.00
N ASN A 334 -8.99 -18.53 -13.15
CA ASN A 334 -8.90 -17.22 -13.80
C ASN A 334 -9.15 -16.05 -12.84
N HIS A 335 -9.20 -16.32 -11.54
CA HIS A 335 -9.44 -15.33 -10.48
C HIS A 335 -10.71 -14.50 -10.73
N LYS A 336 -11.83 -15.15 -11.08
CA LYS A 336 -13.08 -14.47 -11.45
C LYS A 336 -14.29 -15.05 -10.74
N ILE A 337 -15.23 -14.18 -10.37
CA ILE A 337 -16.59 -14.55 -9.99
C ILE A 337 -17.51 -14.14 -11.15
N LYS A 338 -17.99 -15.15 -11.90
CA LYS A 338 -18.80 -14.96 -13.10
C LYS A 338 -20.27 -15.22 -12.80
N HIS A 339 -21.16 -14.47 -13.42
CA HIS A 339 -22.57 -14.79 -13.36
C HIS A 339 -22.87 -16.02 -14.23
N ALA A 340 -23.72 -16.93 -13.75
CA ALA A 340 -24.00 -18.20 -14.39
C ALA A 340 -25.12 -18.13 -15.44
N THR A 341 -26.09 -17.20 -15.27
CA THR A 341 -27.24 -17.04 -16.16
C THR A 341 -27.06 -15.93 -17.18
N HIS A 342 -26.65 -14.73 -16.74
CA HIS A 342 -26.30 -13.61 -17.61
C HIS A 342 -24.93 -13.80 -18.26
N ASN A 343 -24.92 -13.94 -19.59
CA ASN A 343 -23.69 -14.10 -20.36
C ASN A 343 -22.78 -12.87 -20.25
N ASN A 344 -21.47 -13.12 -20.15
CA ASN A 344 -20.43 -12.10 -20.08
C ASN A 344 -20.57 -11.12 -18.90
N LEU A 345 -21.24 -11.49 -17.80
CA LEU A 345 -21.36 -10.65 -16.61
C LEU A 345 -20.45 -11.16 -15.50
N CYS A 346 -19.61 -10.29 -14.95
CA CYS A 346 -18.64 -10.59 -13.89
C CYS A 346 -18.83 -9.64 -12.71
N LEU A 347 -18.50 -10.12 -11.51
CA LEU A 347 -18.32 -9.26 -10.35
C LEU A 347 -17.11 -8.34 -10.61
N ASP A 348 -17.31 -7.05 -10.37
CA ASP A 348 -16.33 -6.00 -10.64
C ASP A 348 -16.22 -5.10 -9.41
N VAL A 349 -15.00 -5.00 -8.89
CA VAL A 349 -14.69 -4.40 -7.60
C VAL A 349 -13.59 -3.38 -7.85
N ASP A 350 -13.97 -2.11 -7.97
CA ASP A 350 -13.04 -1.01 -8.12
C ASP A 350 -12.70 -0.39 -6.76
N PRO A 351 -11.53 -0.71 -6.17
CA PRO A 351 -11.13 -0.14 -4.87
C PRO A 351 -10.86 1.37 -4.92
N THR A 352 -10.78 1.98 -6.12
CA THR A 352 -10.62 3.43 -6.30
C THR A 352 -11.95 4.16 -6.41
N ASN A 353 -13.08 3.44 -6.48
CA ASN A 353 -14.41 4.02 -6.42
C ASN A 353 -14.60 4.75 -5.07
N PRO A 354 -14.89 6.07 -5.05
CA PRO A 354 -15.10 6.81 -3.80
C PRO A 354 -16.25 6.28 -2.93
N ALA A 355 -17.22 5.60 -3.54
CA ALA A 355 -18.33 4.97 -2.82
C ALA A 355 -17.99 3.56 -2.32
N HIS A 356 -16.84 3.00 -2.72
CA HIS A 356 -16.43 1.62 -2.47
C HIS A 356 -17.47 0.57 -2.88
N ALA A 357 -18.48 0.92 -3.68
CA ALA A 357 -19.53 0.00 -4.07
C ALA A 357 -18.97 -1.00 -5.08
N ALA A 358 -19.19 -2.28 -4.80
CA ALA A 358 -19.00 -3.34 -5.77
C ALA A 358 -20.15 -3.26 -6.80
N GLN A 359 -19.85 -3.74 -8.00
CA GLN A 359 -20.80 -3.72 -9.11
C GLN A 359 -20.64 -4.99 -9.94
N VAL A 360 -21.43 -5.08 -11.00
CA VAL A 360 -21.22 -6.05 -12.06
C VAL A 360 -20.86 -5.33 -13.34
N TRP A 361 -20.00 -5.95 -14.14
CA TRP A 361 -19.60 -5.42 -15.43
C TRP A 361 -19.36 -6.54 -16.43
N GLU A 362 -19.16 -6.16 -17.70
CA GLU A 362 -18.74 -7.11 -18.72
C GLU A 362 -17.43 -7.80 -18.31
N CYS A 363 -17.37 -9.12 -18.47
CA CYS A 363 -16.17 -9.87 -18.16
C CYS A 363 -15.04 -9.47 -19.14
N HIS A 364 -13.96 -8.94 -18.59
CA HIS A 364 -12.77 -8.60 -19.38
C HIS A 364 -11.55 -9.40 -18.91
N ASN A 365 -10.78 -9.89 -19.88
CA ASN A 365 -9.48 -10.49 -19.60
C ASN A 365 -8.52 -9.40 -19.12
N ALA A 366 -7.71 -9.71 -18.10
CA ALA A 366 -6.73 -8.80 -17.49
C ALA A 366 -7.31 -7.49 -16.88
N ASN A 367 -8.62 -7.44 -16.57
CA ASN A 367 -9.18 -6.38 -15.72
C ASN A 367 -8.88 -6.70 -14.26
N THR A 368 -8.04 -5.88 -13.61
CA THR A 368 -7.63 -6.04 -12.21
C THR A 368 -8.78 -5.86 -11.22
N ASN A 369 -9.83 -5.12 -11.58
CA ASN A 369 -11.04 -4.96 -10.73
C ASN A 369 -11.89 -6.24 -10.71
N GLN A 370 -11.64 -7.16 -11.63
CA GLN A 370 -12.31 -8.46 -11.71
C GLN A 370 -11.39 -9.61 -11.30
N TRP A 371 -10.25 -9.30 -10.67
CA TRP A 371 -9.34 -10.28 -10.10
C TRP A 371 -9.75 -10.52 -8.65
N ILE A 372 -10.55 -11.55 -8.42
CA ILE A 372 -11.19 -11.84 -7.13
C ILE A 372 -10.95 -13.29 -6.77
N ASP A 373 -10.33 -13.49 -5.62
CA ASP A 373 -10.05 -14.81 -5.05
C ASP A 373 -11.05 -15.16 -3.96
N ALA A 374 -11.70 -16.32 -4.11
CA ALA A 374 -12.51 -16.90 -3.05
C ALA A 374 -11.58 -17.68 -2.11
N VAL A 375 -11.24 -17.07 -0.98
CA VAL A 375 -10.43 -17.70 0.06
C VAL A 375 -11.36 -18.48 0.99
N LYS A 376 -11.03 -19.75 1.23
CA LYS A 376 -11.80 -20.59 2.14
C LYS A 376 -11.59 -20.10 3.58
N TYR A 377 -12.68 -19.75 4.25
CA TYR A 377 -12.73 -19.43 5.67
C TYR A 377 -12.78 -20.69 6.52
#